data_AF-A0AAF5PZA6-F1
#
_entry.id   AF-A0AAF5PZA6-F1
#
_cell.length_a   1.000
_cell.length_b   1.000
_cell.length_c   1.000
_cell.angle_alpha   90.00
_cell.angle_beta   90.00
_cell.angle_gamma   90.00
#
_symmetry.space_group_name_H-M   'P 1'
#
loop_
_entity.id
_entity.type
_entity.pdbx_description
1 polymer ?
#
loop_
_entity_poly.entity_id
_entity_poly.type
_entity_poly.pdbx_seq_one_letter_code
_entity_poly.pdbx_strand_id
1 'polypeptide(L)'
;MATSLSQSAKPTVDRLIELLDEIKKLELLPPDRNLPLEEQKQQYEIKKRIVKDKAKRLEMYVGTLETINQKWLDFIQQITTTTKRKEEEESEVAILPHLGHQKFCCESFADTNGSWSSISNLGN
;
A
#
# COMPACT_ATOMS: atom_id res chain seq x y z
N MET A 1 -9.58 6.07 -9.26
CA MET A 1 -8.28 5.79 -8.61
C MET A 1 -8.08 4.29 -8.35
N ALA A 2 -8.97 3.59 -7.63
CA ALA A 2 -8.83 2.13 -7.46
C ALA A 2 -8.98 1.34 -8.79
N THR A 3 -9.84 1.81 -9.69
CA THR A 3 -10.03 1.26 -11.03
C THR A 3 -8.78 1.35 -11.92
N SER A 4 -7.95 2.39 -11.78
CA SER A 4 -6.74 2.55 -12.58
C SER A 4 -5.62 1.60 -12.15
N LEU A 5 -5.62 1.13 -10.89
CA LEU A 5 -4.60 0.22 -10.37
C LEU A 5 -4.90 -1.25 -10.69
N SER A 6 -6.17 -1.66 -10.66
CA SER A 6 -6.57 -2.99 -11.18
C SER A 6 -6.35 -3.10 -12.69
N GLN A 7 -6.59 -2.01 -13.43
CA GLN A 7 -6.25 -1.92 -14.86
C GLN A 7 -4.75 -2.00 -15.13
N SER A 8 -3.89 -1.53 -14.21
CA SER A 8 -2.45 -1.60 -14.40
C SER A 8 -1.87 -3.01 -14.18
N ALA A 9 -2.52 -3.84 -13.37
CA ALA A 9 -2.14 -5.25 -13.18
C ALA A 9 -2.54 -6.15 -14.34
N LYS A 10 -3.67 -5.83 -15.00
CA LYS A 10 -4.29 -6.69 -16.02
C LYS A 10 -3.33 -7.14 -17.13
N PRO A 11 -2.51 -6.27 -17.75
CA PRO A 11 -1.57 -6.71 -18.81
C PRO A 11 -0.53 -7.71 -18.30
N THR A 12 -0.07 -7.57 -17.06
CA THR A 12 0.91 -8.49 -16.46
C THR A 12 0.26 -9.84 -16.14
N VAL A 13 -0.99 -9.83 -15.66
CA VAL A 13 -1.76 -11.06 -15.44
C VAL A 13 -2.00 -11.81 -16.74
N ASP A 14 -2.45 -11.11 -17.79
CA ASP A 14 -2.72 -11.73 -19.10
C ASP A 14 -1.44 -12.37 -19.67
N ARG A 15 -0.29 -11.67 -19.60
CA ARG A 15 1.02 -12.21 -20.00
C ARG A 15 1.48 -13.42 -19.18
N LEU A 16 1.17 -13.44 -17.88
CA LEU A 16 1.50 -14.57 -17.02
C LEU A 16 0.65 -15.80 -17.36
N ILE A 17 -0.62 -15.62 -17.68
CA ILE A 17 -1.50 -16.70 -18.16
C ILE A 17 -0.96 -17.28 -19.47
N GLU A 18 -0.62 -16.42 -20.45
CA GLU A 18 0.00 -16.84 -21.71
C GLU A 18 1.29 -17.66 -21.47
N LEU A 19 2.17 -17.15 -20.59
CA LEU A 19 3.42 -17.83 -20.25
C LEU A 19 3.17 -19.20 -19.60
N LEU A 20 2.17 -19.32 -18.72
CA LEU A 20 1.80 -20.59 -18.11
C LEU A 20 1.27 -21.59 -19.15
N ASP A 21 0.49 -21.12 -20.13
CA ASP A 21 0.01 -21.98 -21.20
C ASP A 21 1.14 -22.42 -22.15
N GLU A 22 2.14 -21.56 -22.40
CA GLU A 22 3.37 -21.95 -23.10
C GLU A 22 4.14 -23.02 -22.31
N ILE A 23 4.24 -22.90 -20.98
CA ILE A 23 4.92 -23.87 -20.12
C ILE A 23 4.18 -25.20 -20.11
N LYS A 24 2.84 -25.21 -20.06
CA LYS A 24 2.04 -26.44 -20.14
C LYS A 24 2.29 -27.21 -21.44
N LYS A 25 2.54 -26.49 -22.54
CA LYS A 25 2.84 -27.06 -23.87
C LYS A 25 4.31 -27.44 -24.02
N LEU A 26 5.18 -27.11 -23.06
CA LEU A 26 6.60 -27.40 -23.15
C LEU A 26 6.86 -28.88 -22.86
N GLU A 27 7.16 -29.64 -23.91
CA GLU A 27 7.55 -31.04 -23.78
C GLU A 27 9.03 -31.16 -23.37
N LEU A 28 9.27 -31.58 -22.13
CA LEU A 28 10.60 -31.87 -21.59
C LEU A 28 10.91 -33.37 -21.63
N LEU A 29 10.55 -34.03 -22.73
CA LEU A 29 10.85 -35.44 -22.91
C LEU A 29 12.38 -35.67 -22.88
N PRO A 30 12.86 -36.83 -22.41
CA PRO A 30 14.27 -37.18 -22.52
C PRO A 30 14.75 -37.12 -23.99
N PRO A 31 16.02 -36.75 -24.25
CA PRO A 31 16.60 -36.91 -25.57
C PRO A 31 16.49 -38.36 -26.05
N ASP A 32 16.36 -38.57 -27.36
CA ASP A 32 16.35 -39.91 -27.94
C ASP A 32 17.70 -40.61 -27.65
N ARG A 33 17.61 -41.79 -27.04
CA ARG A 33 18.77 -42.60 -26.64
C ARG A 33 19.53 -43.18 -27.84
N ASN A 34 18.90 -43.18 -29.01
CA ASN A 34 19.53 -43.66 -30.25
C ASN A 34 20.41 -42.59 -30.91
N LEU A 35 20.33 -41.32 -30.47
CA LEU A 35 21.15 -40.24 -31.01
C LEU A 35 22.59 -40.30 -30.48
N PRO A 36 23.57 -39.76 -31.22
CA PRO A 36 24.93 -39.56 -30.71
C PRO A 36 24.94 -38.77 -29.40
N LEU A 37 25.88 -39.10 -28.50
CA LEU A 37 25.99 -38.49 -27.17
C LEU A 37 26.07 -36.95 -27.21
N GLU A 38 26.80 -36.41 -28.20
CA GLU A 38 26.95 -34.96 -28.35
C GLU A 38 25.62 -34.28 -28.72
N GLU A 39 24.82 -34.91 -29.58
CA GLU A 39 23.49 -34.41 -29.94
C GLU A 39 22.53 -34.48 -28.75
N GLN A 40 22.57 -35.56 -27.97
CA GLN A 40 21.80 -35.67 -26.72
C GLN A 40 22.15 -34.54 -25.74
N LYS A 41 23.45 -34.25 -25.60
CA LYS A 41 23.95 -33.16 -24.74
C LYS A 41 23.48 -31.79 -25.23
N GLN A 42 23.53 -31.54 -26.54
CA GLN A 42 23.02 -30.31 -27.12
C GLN A 42 21.53 -30.12 -26.88
N GLN A 43 20.72 -31.18 -27.07
CA GLN A 43 19.29 -31.13 -26.75
C GLN A 43 19.03 -30.79 -25.28
N TYR A 44 19.80 -31.37 -24.36
CA TYR A 44 19.68 -31.07 -22.94
C TYR A 44 20.00 -29.60 -22.64
N GLU A 45 21.10 -29.07 -23.18
CA GLU A 45 21.49 -27.68 -22.97
C GLU A 45 20.48 -26.69 -23.56
N ILE A 46 19.88 -27.01 -24.72
CA ILE A 46 18.78 -26.21 -25.29
C ILE A 46 17.58 -26.21 -24.36
N LYS A 47 17.11 -27.38 -23.92
CA LYS A 47 15.97 -27.51 -22.99
C LYS A 47 16.22 -26.77 -21.68
N LYS A 48 17.42 -26.90 -21.13
CA LYS A 48 17.86 -26.18 -19.92
C LYS A 48 17.81 -24.65 -20.10
N ARG A 49 18.25 -24.13 -21.26
CA ARG A 49 18.16 -22.69 -21.55
C ARG A 49 16.72 -22.22 -21.64
N ILE A 50 15.84 -23.00 -22.29
CA ILE A 50 14.41 -22.68 -22.39
C ILE A 50 13.77 -22.62 -21.00
N VAL A 51 13.98 -23.64 -20.16
CA VAL A 51 13.44 -23.65 -18.78
C VAL A 51 13.95 -22.46 -17.98
N LYS A 52 15.25 -22.15 -18.08
CA LYS A 52 15.84 -20.99 -17.38
C LYS A 52 15.25 -19.66 -17.85
N ASP A 53 14.99 -19.50 -19.14
CA ASP A 53 14.35 -18.30 -19.70
C ASP A 53 12.91 -18.15 -19.20
N LYS A 54 12.12 -19.24 -19.25
CA LYS A 54 10.74 -19.26 -18.72
C LYS A 54 10.70 -18.90 -17.23
N ALA A 55 11.60 -19.47 -16.43
CA ALA A 55 11.71 -19.17 -15.00
C ALA A 55 11.99 -17.68 -14.73
N LYS A 56 12.96 -17.09 -15.44
CA LYS A 56 13.26 -15.66 -15.33
C LYS A 56 12.07 -14.76 -15.67
N ARG A 57 11.30 -15.13 -16.71
CA ARG A 57 10.10 -14.37 -17.09
C ARG A 57 9.01 -14.46 -16.02
N LEU A 58 8.82 -15.63 -15.42
CA LEU A 58 7.91 -15.80 -14.28
C LEU A 58 8.32 -14.91 -13.10
N GLU A 59 9.59 -14.94 -12.71
CA GLU A 59 10.12 -14.09 -11.63
C GLU A 59 9.86 -12.60 -11.90
N MET A 60 10.09 -12.15 -13.14
CA MET A 60 9.85 -10.76 -13.54
C MET A 60 8.36 -10.37 -13.43
N TYR A 61 7.45 -11.22 -13.90
CA TYR A 61 6.00 -10.95 -13.82
C TYR A 61 5.50 -10.97 -12.38
N VAL A 62 5.97 -11.93 -11.57
CA VAL A 62 5.67 -11.98 -10.13
C VAL A 62 6.15 -10.70 -9.44
N GLY A 63 7.40 -10.28 -9.64
CA GLY A 63 7.93 -9.06 -9.04
C GLY A 63 7.18 -7.78 -9.46
N THR A 64 6.70 -7.74 -10.71
CA THR A 64 5.84 -6.64 -11.17
C THR A 64 4.51 -6.63 -10.43
N LEU A 65 3.87 -7.80 -10.26
CA LEU A 65 2.62 -7.93 -9.53
C LEU A 65 2.79 -7.61 -8.04
N GLU A 66 3.89 -8.04 -7.41
CA GLU A 66 4.23 -7.68 -6.04
C GLU A 66 4.35 -6.16 -5.87
N THR A 67 5.02 -5.47 -6.80
CA THR A 67 5.14 -4.01 -6.79
C THR A 67 3.78 -3.33 -6.91
N ILE A 68 2.90 -3.83 -7.77
CA ILE A 68 1.54 -3.30 -7.93
C ILE A 68 0.72 -3.54 -6.65
N ASN A 69 0.86 -4.72 -6.05
CA ASN A 69 0.18 -5.08 -4.81
C ASN A 69 0.63 -4.19 -3.64
N GLN A 70 1.94 -3.93 -3.52
CA GLN A 70 2.47 -3.01 -2.51
C GLN A 70 1.89 -1.59 -2.67
N LYS A 71 1.87 -1.06 -3.90
CA LYS A 71 1.26 0.26 -4.17
C LYS A 71 -0.22 0.30 -3.79
N TRP A 72 -0.92 -0.82 -3.95
CA TRP A 72 -2.33 -0.91 -3.57
C TRP A 72 -2.50 -0.90 -2.04
N LEU A 73 -1.66 -1.66 -1.32
CA LEU A 73 -1.63 -1.66 0.14
C LEU A 73 -1.32 -0.26 0.70
N ASP A 74 -0.28 0.40 0.17
CA ASP A 74 0.10 1.75 0.58
C ASP A 74 -1.06 2.75 0.38
N PHE A 75 -1.77 2.64 -0.75
CA PHE A 75 -2.93 3.48 -1.06
C PHE A 75 -4.09 3.26 -0.08
N ILE A 76 -4.41 1.99 0.24
CA ILE A 76 -5.45 1.67 1.22
C ILE A 76 -5.08 2.24 2.60
N GLN A 77 -3.82 2.09 3.01
CA GLN A 77 -3.34 2.62 4.28
C GLN A 77 -3.43 4.15 4.34
N GLN A 78 -3.03 4.85 3.27
CA GLN A 78 -3.15 6.31 3.17
C GLN A 78 -4.59 6.80 3.26
N ILE A 79 -5.54 6.12 2.60
CA ILE A 79 -6.96 6.46 2.72
C ILE A 79 -7.40 6.30 4.18
N THR A 80 -7.07 5.16 4.79
CA THR A 80 -7.50 4.84 6.15
C THR A 80 -6.99 5.87 7.17
N THR A 81 -5.72 6.27 7.07
CA THR A 81 -5.14 7.29 7.96
C THR A 81 -5.72 8.68 7.70
N THR A 82 -5.96 9.03 6.43
CA THR A 82 -6.55 10.32 6.07
C THR A 82 -8.00 10.43 6.55
N THR A 83 -8.80 9.37 6.42
CA THR A 83 -10.18 9.33 6.89
C THR A 83 -10.22 9.45 8.42
N LYS A 84 -9.39 8.68 9.13
CA LYS A 84 -9.33 8.76 10.59
C LYS A 84 -8.98 10.16 11.10
N ARG A 85 -8.03 10.84 10.46
CA ARG A 85 -7.66 12.22 10.83
C ARG A 85 -8.81 13.21 10.59
N LYS A 86 -9.58 13.05 9.51
CA LYS A 86 -10.75 13.90 9.23
C LYS A 86 -11.87 13.69 10.26
N GLU A 87 -12.10 12.46 10.68
CA GLU A 87 -13.08 12.13 11.72
C GLU A 87 -12.65 12.71 13.10
N GLU A 88 -11.35 12.66 13.42
CA GLU A 88 -10.80 13.29 14.64
C GLU A 88 -10.97 14.81 14.59
N GLU A 89 -10.65 15.46 13.47
CA GLU A 89 -10.84 16.91 13.27
C GLU A 89 -12.33 17.32 13.34
N GLU A 90 -13.24 16.54 12.75
CA GLU A 90 -14.68 16.78 12.85
C GLU A 90 -15.22 16.57 14.26
N SER A 91 -14.68 15.60 15.02
CA SER A 91 -15.05 15.37 16.41
C SER A 91 -14.52 16.46 17.36
N GLU A 92 -13.31 16.98 17.12
CA GLU A 92 -12.71 18.05 17.93
C GLU A 92 -13.42 19.40 17.68
N VAL A 93 -13.78 19.68 16.41
CA VAL A 93 -14.61 20.83 16.04
C VAL A 93 -16.04 20.71 16.59
N ALA A 94 -16.59 19.50 16.73
CA ALA A 94 -17.89 19.28 17.35
C ALA A 94 -17.88 19.37 18.89
N ILE A 95 -16.71 19.22 19.55
CA ILE A 95 -16.56 19.40 21.00
C ILE A 95 -16.35 20.87 21.37
N LEU A 96 -15.78 21.68 20.47
CA LEU A 96 -15.54 23.12 20.66
C LEU A 96 -16.77 24.03 20.90
N PRO A 97 -18.02 23.76 20.42
CA PRO A 97 -19.17 24.60 20.74
C PRO A 97 -19.60 24.47 22.21
N HIS A 98 -19.20 23.40 22.89
CA HIS A 98 -19.62 23.10 24.27
C HIS A 98 -18.63 23.62 25.33
N LEU A 99 -17.40 23.96 24.95
CA LEU A 99 -16.41 24.57 25.84
C LEU A 99 -16.33 26.11 25.71
N GLY A 100 -17.04 26.70 24.75
CA GLY A 100 -17.03 28.14 24.46
C GLY A 100 -17.86 29.04 25.39
N HIS A 101 -18.44 28.52 26.47
CA HIS A 101 -19.32 29.29 27.37
C HIS A 101 -18.90 29.30 28.84
N GLN A 102 -17.62 29.03 29.17
CA GLN A 102 -17.08 29.47 30.46
C GLN A 102 -16.46 30.86 30.30
N LYS A 103 -17.34 31.86 30.27
CA LYS A 103 -16.98 33.27 30.36
C LYS A 103 -16.29 33.49 31.71
N PHE A 104 -14.96 33.54 31.73
CA PHE A 104 -14.21 34.07 32.87
C PHE A 104 -14.60 35.55 33.02
N CYS A 105 -15.55 35.84 33.90
CA CYS A 105 -15.78 37.20 34.37
C CYS A 105 -14.65 37.57 35.33
N CYS A 106 -13.55 38.12 34.80
CA CYS A 106 -12.66 38.96 35.59
C CYS A 106 -13.29 40.35 35.67
N GLU A 107 -14.20 40.57 36.62
CA GLU A 107 -14.61 41.93 36.97
C GLU A 107 -13.50 42.55 37.81
N SER A 108 -12.68 43.38 37.18
CA SER A 108 -11.81 44.31 37.89
C SER A 108 -12.63 45.53 38.29
N PHE A 109 -12.88 45.70 39.58
CA PHE A 109 -13.41 46.96 40.12
C PHE A 109 -12.23 47.86 40.49
N ALA A 110 -12.19 49.07 39.93
CA ALA A 110 -11.22 50.09 40.31
C ALA A 110 -11.84 50.92 41.44
N ASP A 111 -11.36 50.74 42.67
CA ASP A 111 -11.68 51.67 43.74
C ASP A 111 -11.03 53.03 43.41
N THR A 112 -11.67 54.13 43.82
CA THR A 112 -11.33 55.53 43.47
C THR A 112 -9.91 55.98 43.84
N ASN A 113 -9.11 55.11 44.47
CA ASN A 113 -7.72 55.36 44.84
C ASN A 113 -6.70 54.55 44.01
N GLY A 114 -7.12 53.87 42.93
CA GLY A 114 -6.20 53.31 41.94
C GLY A 114 -5.33 52.13 42.40
N SER A 115 -5.79 51.37 43.41
CA SER A 115 -5.11 50.14 43.87
C SER A 115 -5.83 48.91 43.31
N TRP A 116 -5.13 48.09 42.52
CA TRP A 116 -5.66 46.85 41.97
C TRP A 116 -5.49 45.72 42.98
N SER A 117 -6.59 45.21 43.52
CA SER A 117 -6.58 44.05 44.41
C SER A 117 -7.21 42.86 43.69
N SER A 118 -6.43 41.82 43.39
CA SER A 118 -6.95 40.55 42.89
C SER A 118 -7.53 39.76 44.06
N ILE A 119 -8.85 39.57 44.11
CA ILE A 119 -9.47 38.64 45.05
C ILE A 119 -9.35 37.23 44.46
N SER A 120 -8.39 36.45 44.93
CA SER A 120 -8.42 34.99 44.76
C SER A 120 -9.34 34.42 45.84
N ASN A 121 -10.61 34.21 45.51
CA ASN A 121 -11.49 33.49 46.42
C ASN A 121 -11.11 32.00 46.47
N LEU A 122 -10.92 31.56 47.71
CA LEU A 122 -10.70 30.20 48.17
C LEU A 122 -11.82 29.26 47.71
N GLY A 123 -11.43 28.02 47.39
CA GLY A 123 -12.37 26.93 47.16
C GLY A 123 -13.20 26.60 48.39
N ASN A 124 -14.44 26.17 48.17
CA ASN A 124 -14.81 24.77 48.11
C ASN A 124 -16.18 24.63 47.42
#